data_AF-A0A2V5MRK9-F1
#
_entry.id   AF-A0A2V5MRK9-F1
#
_cell.length_a   1.000
_cell.length_b   1.000
_cell.length_c   1.000
_cell.angle_alpha   90.00
_cell.angle_beta   90.00
_cell.angle_gamma   90.00
#
_symmetry.space_group_name_H-M   'P 1'
#
loop_
_entity.id
_entity.type
_entity.pdbx_description
1 polymer ?
#
loop_
_entity_poly.entity_id
_entity_poly.type
_entity_poly.pdbx_seq_one_letter_code
_entity_poly.pdbx_strand_id
1 'polypeptide(L)'
;LEPNVPDGARIDSQSGLFTWQPTEDQGPGLYTIVVKVADNGSPALSASRSFRVTVNEVNSAPVLAPIADQTVSAGTLLSFAITATDPDLPPQKLTFTLDPGAPAGAAIDAMSGLFTWTPAPAQAPSVNPIIVRVTDDGPPPLDQTRTFTVVVSDVPSFSATAAVANNIITIGWQTVPGKTYQVQYSTELSSGSWQVLGADVNATGSSAS
;
A
#
# COMPACT_ATOMS: atom_id res chain seq x y z
N LEU A 1 46.39 11.30 6.77
CA LEU A 1 45.99 10.79 5.44
C LEU A 1 46.11 11.95 4.45
N GLU A 2 46.47 11.69 3.19
CA GLU A 2 46.50 12.72 2.12
C GLU A 2 45.06 13.11 1.71
N PRO A 3 44.82 14.28 1.08
CA PRO A 3 43.48 14.67 0.62
C PRO A 3 42.92 13.63 -0.37
N ASN A 4 41.63 13.28 -0.24
CA ASN A 4 40.89 12.15 -0.89
C ASN A 4 40.66 10.92 0.00
N VAL A 5 40.45 11.13 1.30
CA VAL A 5 40.02 10.08 2.24
C VAL A 5 38.50 9.93 2.15
N PRO A 6 37.95 8.70 2.14
CA PRO A 6 36.52 8.51 2.28
C PRO A 6 35.99 9.11 3.58
N ASP A 7 34.82 9.73 3.55
CA ASP A 7 34.21 10.30 4.75
C ASP A 7 34.09 9.23 5.86
N GLY A 8 34.46 9.60 7.09
CA GLY A 8 34.48 8.72 8.26
C GLY A 8 35.72 7.83 8.39
N ALA A 9 36.57 7.72 7.36
CA ALA A 9 37.82 6.99 7.46
C ALA A 9 38.88 7.78 8.26
N ARG A 10 39.54 7.10 9.20
CA ARG A 10 40.54 7.69 10.09
C ARG A 10 41.71 6.73 10.30
N ILE A 11 42.89 7.29 10.57
CA ILE A 11 44.06 6.53 10.99
C ILE A 11 44.60 7.14 12.29
N ASP A 12 44.83 6.30 13.28
CA ASP A 12 45.45 6.72 14.54
C ASP A 12 46.96 6.93 14.32
N SER A 13 47.47 8.10 14.68
CA SER A 13 48.86 8.49 14.38
C SER A 13 49.92 7.81 15.25
N GLN A 14 49.51 7.16 16.36
CA GLN A 14 50.43 6.50 17.28
C GLN A 14 50.52 4.99 17.02
N SER A 15 49.37 4.36 16.81
CA SER A 15 49.23 2.91 16.58
C SER A 15 49.22 2.54 15.09
N GLY A 16 48.92 3.49 14.20
CA GLY A 16 48.71 3.22 12.78
C GLY A 16 47.39 2.51 12.47
N LEU A 17 46.49 2.36 13.47
CA LEU A 17 45.20 1.70 13.28
C LEU A 17 44.32 2.51 12.33
N PHE A 18 44.01 1.93 11.17
CA PHE A 18 43.02 2.47 10.24
C PHE A 18 41.63 1.94 10.59
N THR A 19 40.64 2.82 10.64
CA THR A 19 39.24 2.46 10.85
C THR A 19 38.35 3.26 9.91
N TRP A 20 37.35 2.60 9.36
CA TRP A 20 36.35 3.21 8.49
C TRP A 20 35.06 2.40 8.57
N GLN A 21 33.94 3.09 8.75
CA GLN A 21 32.61 2.51 8.67
C GLN A 21 31.91 3.21 7.50
N PRO A 22 31.83 2.54 6.34
CA PRO A 22 31.19 3.13 5.18
C PRO A 22 29.71 3.42 5.44
N THR A 23 29.21 4.49 4.84
CA THR A 23 27.78 4.77 4.71
C THR A 23 27.23 4.15 3.43
N GLU A 24 25.90 4.11 3.30
CA GLU A 24 25.21 3.51 2.14
C GLU A 24 25.64 4.14 0.81
N ASP A 25 25.76 5.47 0.76
CA ASP A 25 26.22 6.21 -0.42
C ASP A 25 27.69 5.95 -0.79
N GLN A 26 28.44 5.25 0.07
CA GLN A 26 29.80 4.83 -0.19
C GLN A 26 29.87 3.41 -0.76
N GLY A 27 28.76 2.67 -0.81
CA GLY A 27 28.61 1.36 -1.42
C GLY A 27 27.73 1.39 -2.69
N PRO A 28 27.90 0.42 -3.61
CA PRO A 28 29.13 -0.33 -3.85
C PRO A 28 30.23 0.58 -4.44
N GLY A 29 31.48 0.43 -4.00
CA GLY A 29 32.57 1.31 -4.45
C GLY A 29 33.98 0.77 -4.23
N LEU A 30 34.95 1.33 -4.95
CA LEU A 30 36.38 1.01 -4.81
C LEU A 30 37.18 2.27 -4.47
N TYR A 31 37.81 2.26 -3.29
CA TYR A 31 38.50 3.40 -2.73
C TYR A 31 40.00 3.14 -2.66
N THR A 32 40.81 4.08 -3.13
CA THR A 32 42.27 4.02 -2.97
C THR A 32 42.67 4.88 -1.78
N ILE A 33 43.20 4.25 -0.74
CA ILE A 33 43.66 4.92 0.47
C ILE A 33 45.17 5.11 0.39
N VAL A 34 45.64 6.34 0.56
CA VAL A 34 47.06 6.68 0.61
C VAL A 34 47.45 7.07 2.04
N VAL A 35 48.41 6.34 2.60
CA VAL A 35 49.00 6.61 3.91
C VAL A 35 50.41 7.15 3.70
N LYS A 36 50.74 8.23 4.40
CA LYS A 36 52.06 8.86 4.40
C LYS A 36 52.59 8.93 5.82
N VAL A 37 53.85 8.57 5.99
CA VAL A 37 54.63 8.79 7.22
C VAL A 37 55.74 9.78 6.93
N ALA A 38 56.00 10.69 7.85
CA ALA A 38 57.10 11.64 7.75
C ALA A 38 57.88 11.65 9.07
N ASP A 39 59.21 11.80 8.97
CA ASP A 39 60.04 12.05 10.15
C ASP A 39 59.96 13.52 10.58
N ASN A 40 60.58 13.83 11.72
CA ASN A 40 60.71 15.20 12.24
C ASN A 40 62.08 15.81 11.92
N GLY A 41 62.79 15.31 10.91
CA GLY A 41 64.10 15.79 10.50
C GLY A 41 64.06 17.18 9.86
N SER A 42 65.23 17.75 9.62
CA SER A 42 65.39 19.01 8.86
C SER A 42 66.48 18.82 7.79
N PRO A 43 66.11 18.54 6.53
CA PRO A 43 64.74 18.47 6.00
C PRO A 43 64.00 17.20 6.45
N ALA A 44 62.68 17.30 6.57
CA ALA A 44 61.84 16.14 6.87
C ALA A 44 61.77 15.21 5.65
N LEU A 45 61.93 13.90 5.87
CA LEU A 45 61.75 12.87 4.86
C LEU A 45 60.39 12.20 5.03
N SER A 46 59.82 11.70 3.94
CA SER A 46 58.52 11.02 3.98
C SER A 46 58.44 9.84 3.02
N ALA A 47 57.59 8.87 3.37
CA ALA A 47 57.26 7.73 2.53
C ALA A 47 55.75 7.53 2.50
N SER A 48 55.21 7.16 1.33
CA SER A 48 53.79 6.91 1.15
C SER A 48 53.55 5.49 0.62
N ARG A 49 52.43 4.88 1.00
CA ARG A 49 51.91 3.64 0.40
C ARG A 49 50.42 3.77 0.17
N SER A 50 49.94 3.12 -0.88
CA SER A 50 48.52 3.03 -1.18
C SER A 50 48.00 1.59 -1.06
N PHE A 51 46.77 1.45 -0.62
CA PHE A 51 46.01 0.20 -0.71
C PHE A 51 44.59 0.50 -1.20
N ARG A 52 43.88 -0.54 -1.65
CA ARG A 52 42.49 -0.39 -2.09
C ARG A 52 41.55 -1.05 -1.10
N VAL A 53 40.39 -0.44 -0.90
CA VAL A 53 39.28 -0.99 -0.12
C VAL A 53 38.05 -1.06 -1.02
N THR A 54 37.47 -2.24 -1.14
CA THR A 54 36.17 -2.42 -1.80
C THR A 54 35.08 -2.36 -0.74
N VAL A 55 34.12 -1.45 -0.93
CA VAL A 55 32.86 -1.43 -0.19
C VAL A 55 31.86 -2.21 -1.03
N ASN A 56 31.36 -3.30 -0.48
CA ASN A 56 30.33 -4.09 -1.13
C ASN A 56 28.96 -3.57 -0.71
N GLU A 57 28.01 -3.71 -1.62
CA GLU A 57 26.60 -3.47 -1.32
C GLU A 57 26.01 -4.57 -0.45
N VAL A 58 25.12 -4.21 0.47
CA VAL A 58 24.34 -5.16 1.26
C VAL A 58 22.87 -4.79 1.13
N ASN A 59 22.10 -5.64 0.47
CA ASN A 59 20.66 -5.42 0.28
C ASN A 59 19.91 -5.32 1.62
N SER A 60 19.00 -4.35 1.70
CA SER A 60 18.04 -4.11 2.77
C SER A 60 16.62 -4.37 2.27
N ALA A 61 15.75 -4.89 3.13
CA ALA A 61 14.37 -5.09 2.73
C ALA A 61 13.63 -3.74 2.56
N PRO A 62 12.70 -3.64 1.60
CA PRO A 62 11.86 -2.47 1.43
C PRO A 62 10.95 -2.24 2.64
N VAL A 63 10.48 -1.01 2.79
CA VAL A 63 9.59 -0.55 3.85
C VAL A 63 8.26 -0.07 3.25
N LEU A 64 7.20 -0.85 3.46
CA LEU A 64 5.81 -0.46 3.19
C LEU A 64 5.33 0.59 4.19
N ALA A 65 4.71 1.64 3.66
CA ALA A 65 4.00 2.61 4.48
C ALA A 65 2.79 1.99 5.21
N PRO A 66 2.32 2.62 6.30
CA PRO A 66 1.01 2.37 6.87
C PRO A 66 -0.11 2.37 5.83
N ILE A 67 -0.93 1.32 5.82
CA ILE A 67 -2.12 1.15 4.98
C ILE A 67 -3.30 1.19 5.95
N ALA A 68 -4.20 2.14 5.76
CA ALA A 68 -5.40 2.25 6.58
C ALA A 68 -6.47 1.25 6.12
N ASP A 69 -7.26 0.75 7.08
CA ASP A 69 -8.44 -0.05 6.78
C ASP A 69 -9.43 0.76 5.92
N GLN A 70 -10.16 0.06 5.06
CA GLN A 70 -11.09 0.64 4.10
C GLN A 70 -12.51 0.13 4.33
N THR A 71 -13.48 0.90 3.86
CA THR A 71 -14.87 0.45 3.74
C THR A 71 -15.37 0.82 2.36
N VAL A 72 -16.06 -0.11 1.70
CA VAL A 72 -16.61 0.11 0.36
C VAL A 72 -17.95 -0.61 0.24
N SER A 73 -18.91 -0.01 -0.46
CA SER A 73 -20.15 -0.71 -0.81
C SER A 73 -19.92 -1.66 -1.98
N ALA A 74 -20.59 -2.81 -1.98
CA ALA A 74 -20.52 -3.70 -3.13
C ALA A 74 -20.89 -2.98 -4.44
N GLY A 75 -20.27 -3.36 -5.55
CA GLY A 75 -20.41 -2.73 -6.86
C GLY A 75 -19.68 -1.39 -7.02
N THR A 76 -19.06 -0.85 -5.97
CA THR A 76 -18.30 0.41 -6.04
C THR A 76 -16.80 0.15 -6.15
N LEU A 77 -16.09 0.88 -7.02
CA LEU A 77 -14.64 0.79 -7.14
C LEU A 77 -13.96 1.40 -5.90
N LEU A 78 -13.20 0.59 -5.18
CA LEU A 78 -12.17 1.03 -4.23
C LEU A 78 -10.84 1.16 -4.97
N SER A 79 -10.19 2.32 -4.87
CA SER A 79 -8.91 2.58 -5.53
C SER A 79 -8.06 3.55 -4.70
N PHE A 80 -6.82 3.15 -4.38
CA PHE A 80 -5.85 3.99 -3.67
C PHE A 80 -4.43 3.47 -3.88
N ALA A 81 -3.44 4.35 -3.70
CA ALA A 81 -2.03 3.99 -3.84
C ALA A 81 -1.47 3.43 -2.53
N ILE A 82 -0.73 2.33 -2.64
CA ILE A 82 0.12 1.78 -1.59
C ILE A 82 1.56 2.14 -1.92
N THR A 83 2.30 2.63 -0.93
CA THR A 83 3.66 3.13 -1.14
C THR A 83 4.66 2.34 -0.32
N ALA A 84 5.88 2.24 -0.85
CA ALA A 84 7.02 1.66 -0.19
C ALA A 84 8.27 2.48 -0.52
N THR A 85 9.28 2.40 0.34
CA THR A 85 10.60 2.99 0.14
C THR A 85 11.66 1.95 0.37
N ASP A 86 12.80 2.11 -0.27
CA ASP A 86 13.97 1.26 -0.11
C ASP A 86 15.20 2.14 0.12
N PRO A 87 16.02 1.89 1.15
CA PRO A 87 17.16 2.75 1.47
C PRO A 87 18.38 2.52 0.58
N ASP A 88 18.43 1.42 -0.18
CA ASP A 88 19.68 0.95 -0.80
C ASP A 88 20.14 1.83 -1.99
N LEU A 89 21.47 1.85 -2.20
CA LEU A 89 22.12 2.58 -3.29
C LEU A 89 23.07 1.69 -4.10
N PRO A 90 22.84 1.50 -5.41
CA PRO A 90 21.86 2.17 -6.26
C PRO A 90 20.41 1.75 -5.96
N PRO A 91 19.42 2.64 -6.22
CA PRO A 91 18.02 2.33 -5.94
C PRO A 91 17.56 1.07 -6.66
N GLN A 92 16.90 0.19 -5.90
CA GLN A 92 16.37 -1.07 -6.37
C GLN A 92 14.94 -0.94 -6.89
N LYS A 93 14.54 -1.88 -7.75
CA LYS A 93 13.18 -1.93 -8.26
C LYS A 93 12.26 -2.63 -7.27
N LEU A 94 11.23 -1.92 -6.83
CA LEU A 94 10.18 -2.49 -5.99
C LEU A 94 9.03 -3.08 -6.82
N THR A 95 8.61 -4.29 -6.45
CA THR A 95 7.50 -5.02 -7.06
C THR A 95 6.42 -5.32 -6.03
N PHE A 96 5.22 -4.79 -6.24
CA PHE A 96 4.06 -5.00 -5.36
C PHE A 96 3.23 -6.22 -5.78
N THR A 97 2.78 -7.01 -4.82
CA THR A 97 1.86 -8.13 -5.03
C THR A 97 0.83 -8.24 -3.90
N LEU A 98 -0.27 -8.95 -4.19
CA LEU A 98 -1.19 -9.41 -3.15
C LEU A 98 -0.84 -10.87 -2.83
N ASP A 99 -0.66 -11.18 -1.56
CA ASP A 99 -0.42 -12.56 -1.13
C ASP A 99 -1.67 -13.44 -1.35
N PRO A 100 -1.51 -14.77 -1.43
CA PRO A 100 -2.63 -15.69 -1.59
C PRO A 100 -3.72 -15.47 -0.53
N GLY A 101 -4.98 -15.47 -0.97
CA GLY A 101 -6.14 -15.20 -0.11
C GLY A 101 -6.79 -13.83 -0.33
N ALA A 102 -6.22 -12.97 -1.18
CA ALA A 102 -6.89 -11.75 -1.61
C ALA A 102 -8.27 -12.05 -2.26
N PRO A 103 -9.30 -11.23 -2.00
CA PRO A 103 -10.63 -11.43 -2.57
C PRO A 103 -10.62 -11.44 -4.11
N ALA A 104 -11.52 -12.23 -4.70
CA ALA A 104 -11.70 -12.23 -6.15
C ALA A 104 -11.98 -10.82 -6.68
N GLY A 105 -11.25 -10.42 -7.72
CA GLY A 105 -11.33 -9.09 -8.34
C GLY A 105 -10.47 -8.01 -7.68
N ALA A 106 -9.84 -8.29 -6.53
CA ALA A 106 -8.84 -7.38 -5.97
C ALA A 106 -7.54 -7.51 -6.75
N ALA A 107 -6.92 -6.37 -7.08
CA ALA A 107 -5.70 -6.31 -7.85
C ALA A 107 -4.79 -5.19 -7.33
N ILE A 108 -3.48 -5.36 -7.55
CA ILE A 108 -2.49 -4.32 -7.32
C ILE A 108 -1.60 -4.19 -8.55
N ASP A 109 -1.34 -2.96 -8.99
CA ASP A 109 -0.35 -2.71 -10.03
C ASP A 109 1.05 -2.91 -9.46
N ALA A 110 1.83 -3.78 -10.10
CA ALA A 110 3.11 -4.23 -9.56
C ALA A 110 4.18 -3.14 -9.48
N MET A 111 4.03 -2.05 -10.23
CA MET A 111 5.03 -0.97 -10.31
C MET A 111 4.63 0.26 -9.50
N SER A 112 3.36 0.66 -9.60
CA SER A 112 2.83 1.87 -8.97
C SER A 112 2.24 1.63 -7.58
N GLY A 113 1.99 0.37 -7.21
CA GLY A 113 1.31 0.03 -5.95
C GLY A 113 -0.16 0.44 -5.94
N LEU A 114 -0.77 0.76 -7.09
CA LEU A 114 -2.18 1.11 -7.18
C LEU A 114 -3.05 -0.11 -6.89
N PHE A 115 -3.70 -0.12 -5.72
CA PHE A 115 -4.68 -1.13 -5.35
C PHE A 115 -6.03 -0.79 -5.96
N THR A 116 -6.71 -1.78 -6.55
CA THR A 116 -8.08 -1.64 -7.07
C THR A 116 -8.92 -2.85 -6.71
N TRP A 117 -10.19 -2.61 -6.36
CA TRP A 117 -11.17 -3.67 -6.17
C TRP A 117 -12.59 -3.15 -6.32
N THR A 118 -13.41 -3.83 -7.13
CA THR A 118 -14.86 -3.61 -7.19
C THR A 118 -15.54 -4.88 -6.66
N PRO A 119 -15.88 -4.97 -5.36
CA PRO A 119 -16.49 -6.17 -4.80
C PRO A 119 -17.85 -6.45 -5.44
N ALA A 120 -18.11 -7.68 -5.85
CA ALA A 120 -19.43 -8.10 -6.32
C ALA A 120 -20.45 -8.12 -5.16
N PRO A 121 -21.77 -7.96 -5.43
CA PRO A 121 -22.81 -8.04 -4.40
C PRO A 121 -22.74 -9.30 -3.53
N ALA A 122 -22.38 -10.45 -4.11
CA ALA A 122 -22.22 -11.71 -3.39
C ALA A 122 -21.06 -11.73 -2.38
N GLN A 123 -20.16 -10.74 -2.43
CA GLN A 123 -19.06 -10.55 -1.48
C GLN A 123 -19.47 -9.66 -0.30
N ALA A 124 -20.74 -9.25 -0.19
CA ALA A 124 -21.24 -8.42 0.89
C ALA A 124 -22.37 -9.10 1.70
N PRO A 125 -22.51 -8.78 2.99
CA PRO A 125 -21.55 -8.05 3.82
C PRO A 125 -20.34 -8.93 4.18
N SER A 126 -19.13 -8.35 4.23
CA SER A 126 -17.92 -9.10 4.61
C SER A 126 -16.82 -8.23 5.19
N VAL A 127 -15.85 -8.88 5.83
CA VAL A 127 -14.61 -8.28 6.36
C VAL A 127 -13.44 -9.06 5.77
N ASN A 128 -12.60 -8.38 4.98
CA ASN A 128 -11.57 -9.03 4.16
C ASN A 128 -10.18 -8.55 4.56
N PRO A 129 -9.39 -9.36 5.29
CA PRO A 129 -7.98 -9.06 5.48
C PRO A 129 -7.22 -9.28 4.16
N ILE A 130 -6.49 -8.26 3.73
CA ILE A 130 -5.67 -8.29 2.52
C ILE A 130 -4.21 -8.09 2.93
N ILE A 131 -3.35 -8.99 2.49
CA ILE A 131 -1.90 -8.92 2.73
C ILE A 131 -1.23 -8.42 1.45
N VAL A 132 -0.53 -7.31 1.56
CA VAL A 132 0.26 -6.71 0.48
C VAL A 132 1.71 -7.03 0.74
N ARG A 133 2.42 -7.47 -0.28
CA ARG A 133 3.86 -7.72 -0.29
C ARG A 133 4.53 -6.73 -1.23
N VAL A 134 5.68 -6.22 -0.82
CA VAL A 134 6.63 -5.54 -1.72
C VAL A 134 7.96 -6.26 -1.65
N THR A 135 8.56 -6.49 -2.81
CA THR A 135 9.83 -7.20 -2.95
C THR A 135 10.78 -6.35 -3.79
N ASP A 136 12.02 -6.19 -3.34
CA ASP A 136 13.09 -5.56 -4.10
C ASP A 136 13.70 -6.52 -5.15
N ASP A 137 14.64 -6.03 -5.95
CA ASP A 137 15.39 -6.85 -6.91
C ASP A 137 16.88 -7.00 -6.56
N GLY A 138 17.25 -6.68 -5.32
CA GLY A 138 18.59 -6.86 -4.79
C GLY A 138 18.98 -8.34 -4.68
N PRO A 139 20.28 -8.69 -4.61
CA PRO A 139 20.73 -10.06 -4.42
C PRO A 139 21.14 -10.37 -2.96
N PRO A 140 20.44 -11.24 -2.22
CA PRO A 140 19.18 -11.92 -2.58
C PRO A 140 17.98 -10.97 -2.46
N PRO A 141 16.87 -11.22 -3.18
CA PRO A 141 15.69 -10.38 -3.07
C PRO A 141 15.12 -10.45 -1.66
N LEU A 142 14.79 -9.30 -1.08
CA LEU A 142 14.14 -9.21 0.21
C LEU A 142 12.73 -8.65 0.05
N ASP A 143 11.88 -8.89 1.05
CA ASP A 143 10.49 -8.47 1.02
C ASP A 143 9.97 -8.00 2.36
N GLN A 144 8.91 -7.21 2.30
CA GLN A 144 8.09 -6.88 3.44
C GLN A 144 6.62 -7.08 3.12
N THR A 145 5.85 -7.47 4.14
CA THR A 145 4.38 -7.58 4.04
C THR A 145 3.69 -6.67 5.05
N ARG A 146 2.50 -6.16 4.69
CA ARG A 146 1.58 -5.50 5.61
C ARG A 146 0.15 -5.93 5.32
N THR A 147 -0.65 -6.04 6.38
CA THR A 147 -2.08 -6.38 6.29
C THR A 147 -2.92 -5.13 6.51
N PHE A 148 -4.02 -5.01 5.77
CA PHE A 148 -5.11 -4.08 6.04
C PHE A 148 -6.44 -4.78 5.82
N THR A 149 -7.51 -4.21 6.35
CA THR A 149 -8.86 -4.78 6.24
C THR A 149 -9.73 -3.95 5.31
N VAL A 150 -10.49 -4.63 4.44
CA VAL A 150 -11.58 -4.00 3.68
C VAL A 150 -12.91 -4.57 4.15
N VAL A 151 -13.74 -3.69 4.71
CA VAL A 151 -15.14 -3.99 5.03
C VAL A 151 -15.99 -3.73 3.79
N VAL A 152 -16.68 -4.76 3.30
CA VAL A 152 -17.63 -4.61 2.20
C VAL A 152 -19.03 -4.50 2.79
N SER A 153 -19.64 -3.32 2.66
CA SER A 153 -21.05 -3.12 3.00
C SER A 153 -21.95 -3.54 1.85
N ASP A 154 -23.13 -4.07 2.19
CA ASP A 154 -24.14 -4.40 1.18
C ASP A 154 -24.59 -3.15 0.43
N VAL A 155 -25.00 -3.32 -0.82
CA VAL A 155 -25.73 -2.25 -1.52
C VAL A 155 -27.11 -2.18 -0.90
N PRO A 156 -27.66 -0.99 -0.62
CA PRO A 156 -29.07 -0.88 -0.28
C PRO A 156 -29.90 -1.51 -1.41
N SER A 157 -30.42 -2.71 -1.17
CA SER A 157 -31.34 -3.38 -2.08
C SER A 157 -32.76 -3.15 -1.59
N PHE A 158 -33.64 -2.86 -2.53
CA PHE A 158 -35.06 -2.67 -2.27
C PHE A 158 -35.81 -3.77 -3.01
N SER A 159 -36.41 -4.69 -2.27
CA SER A 159 -37.32 -5.69 -2.82
C SER A 159 -38.74 -5.30 -2.47
N ALA A 160 -39.60 -5.25 -3.49
CA ALA A 160 -41.04 -5.09 -3.33
C ALA A 160 -41.74 -6.42 -3.67
N THR A 161 -42.68 -6.85 -2.86
CA THR A 161 -43.59 -7.97 -3.17
C THR A 161 -44.95 -7.41 -3.49
N ALA A 162 -45.61 -7.93 -4.53
CA ALA A 162 -47.00 -7.62 -4.83
C ALA A 162 -47.87 -8.84 -4.53
N ALA A 163 -48.88 -8.68 -3.68
CA ALA A 163 -49.90 -9.70 -3.44
C ALA A 163 -51.25 -9.22 -3.96
N VAL A 164 -51.97 -10.08 -4.67
CA VAL A 164 -53.33 -9.79 -5.15
C VAL A 164 -54.32 -10.70 -4.44
N ALA A 165 -55.21 -10.11 -3.66
CA ALA A 165 -56.30 -10.82 -3.00
C ALA A 165 -57.55 -9.94 -2.96
N ASN A 166 -58.72 -10.50 -3.26
CA ASN A 166 -60.00 -9.77 -3.23
C ASN A 166 -59.97 -8.43 -3.99
N ASN A 167 -59.35 -8.40 -5.18
CA ASN A 167 -59.16 -7.20 -6.00
C ASN A 167 -58.29 -6.09 -5.38
N ILE A 168 -57.53 -6.38 -4.33
CA ILE A 168 -56.58 -5.46 -3.71
C ILE A 168 -55.15 -5.91 -4.03
N ILE A 169 -54.31 -4.95 -4.45
CA ILE A 169 -52.85 -5.13 -4.58
C ILE A 169 -52.19 -4.58 -3.31
N THR A 170 -51.44 -5.41 -2.60
CA THR A 170 -50.58 -4.97 -1.48
C THR A 170 -49.13 -5.00 -1.92
N ILE A 171 -48.41 -3.90 -1.74
CA ILE A 171 -46.98 -3.81 -2.08
C ILE A 171 -46.18 -3.80 -0.78
N GLY A 172 -45.48 -4.87 -0.43
CA GLY A 172 -44.62 -4.92 0.75
C GLY A 172 -43.15 -4.67 0.39
N TRP A 173 -42.39 -3.94 1.21
CA TRP A 173 -40.95 -3.71 0.98
C TRP A 173 -40.11 -3.71 2.26
N GLN A 174 -38.80 -3.96 2.12
CA GLN A 174 -37.83 -3.85 3.21
C GLN A 174 -37.50 -2.39 3.52
N THR A 175 -37.33 -2.06 4.81
CA THR A 175 -36.99 -0.71 5.26
C THR A 175 -35.84 -0.71 6.27
N VAL A 176 -35.18 0.43 6.40
CA VAL A 176 -34.16 0.70 7.42
C VAL A 176 -34.76 1.66 8.44
N PRO A 177 -34.83 1.31 9.73
CA PRO A 177 -35.36 2.20 10.76
C PRO A 177 -34.71 3.59 10.73
N GLY A 178 -35.53 4.64 10.77
CA GLY A 178 -35.10 6.05 10.70
C GLY A 178 -34.92 6.61 9.29
N LYS A 179 -35.18 5.82 8.23
CA LYS A 179 -35.26 6.32 6.85
C LYS A 179 -36.70 6.62 6.44
N THR A 180 -36.86 7.56 5.52
CA THR A 180 -38.15 7.94 4.93
C THR A 180 -38.20 7.43 3.50
N TYR A 181 -39.32 6.81 3.13
CA TYR A 181 -39.54 6.19 1.82
C TYR A 181 -40.74 6.84 1.12
N GLN A 182 -40.63 7.07 -0.19
CA GLN A 182 -41.77 7.49 -1.01
C GLN A 182 -42.05 6.41 -2.05
N VAL A 183 -43.31 5.96 -2.11
CA VAL A 183 -43.74 4.97 -3.10
C VAL A 183 -44.23 5.72 -4.33
N GLN A 184 -43.80 5.26 -5.51
CA GLN A 184 -44.26 5.82 -6.78
C GLN A 184 -44.60 4.69 -7.76
N TYR A 185 -45.51 4.94 -8.70
CA TYR A 185 -45.88 3.99 -9.75
C TYR A 185 -45.90 4.65 -11.13
N SER A 186 -45.74 3.84 -12.17
CA SER A 186 -45.88 4.25 -13.55
C SER A 186 -46.44 3.08 -14.36
N THR A 187 -47.22 3.39 -15.40
CA THR A 187 -47.63 2.40 -16.42
C THR A 187 -46.61 2.26 -17.54
N GLU A 188 -45.59 3.13 -17.57
CA GLU A 188 -44.51 3.14 -18.56
C GLU A 188 -43.15 3.28 -17.85
N LEU A 189 -42.39 2.19 -17.75
CA LEU A 189 -41.11 2.16 -17.04
C LEU A 189 -40.06 3.12 -17.65
N SER A 190 -40.17 3.41 -18.94
CA SER A 190 -39.21 4.24 -19.69
C SER A 190 -39.53 5.74 -19.72
N SER A 191 -40.72 6.16 -19.26
CA SER A 191 -41.20 7.55 -19.46
C SER A 191 -40.60 8.55 -18.46
N GLY A 192 -39.90 8.09 -17.42
CA GLY A 192 -39.33 8.91 -16.36
C GLY A 192 -40.38 9.66 -15.51
N SER A 193 -41.66 9.53 -15.84
CA SER A 193 -42.77 10.24 -15.21
C SER A 193 -43.49 9.30 -14.24
N TRP A 194 -43.08 9.37 -12.97
CA TRP A 194 -43.63 8.53 -11.89
C TRP A 194 -44.68 9.30 -11.08
N GLN A 195 -45.77 8.62 -10.72
CA GLN A 195 -46.83 9.17 -9.87
C GLN A 195 -46.63 8.73 -8.43
N VAL A 196 -46.71 9.67 -7.48
CA VAL A 196 -46.59 9.37 -6.05
C VAL A 196 -47.82 8.60 -5.56
N LEU A 197 -47.58 7.49 -4.86
CA LEU A 197 -48.60 6.68 -4.21
C LEU A 197 -48.59 6.95 -2.71
N GLY A 198 -49.59 7.70 -2.24
CA GLY A 198 -49.77 7.98 -0.81
C GLY A 198 -48.77 8.98 -0.23
N ALA A 199 -48.66 9.00 1.10
CA ALA A 199 -47.73 9.85 1.85
C ALA A 199 -46.39 9.13 2.09
N ASP A 200 -45.36 9.90 2.44
CA ASP A 200 -44.06 9.35 2.80
C ASP A 200 -44.15 8.41 4.02
N VAL A 201 -43.44 7.29 3.95
CA VAL A 201 -43.39 6.27 4.99
C VAL A 201 -42.12 6.43 5.79
N ASN A 202 -42.26 6.87 7.05
CA ASN A 202 -41.16 6.89 8.01
C ASN A 202 -40.99 5.50 8.62
N ALA A 203 -39.90 4.82 8.26
CA ALA A 203 -39.66 3.46 8.70
C ALA A 203 -39.27 3.42 10.18
N THR A 204 -40.04 2.67 10.97
CA THR A 204 -39.74 2.37 12.38
C THR A 204 -39.31 0.92 12.60
N GLY A 205 -39.58 0.03 11.63
CA GLY A 205 -39.18 -1.38 11.63
C GLY A 205 -38.35 -1.74 10.40
N SER A 206 -38.21 -3.04 10.13
CA SER A 206 -37.44 -3.55 8.98
C SER A 206 -38.29 -3.75 7.72
N SER A 207 -39.59 -3.45 7.74
CA SER A 207 -40.50 -3.58 6.60
C SER A 207 -41.68 -2.60 6.65
N ALA A 208 -42.30 -2.35 5.49
CA ALA A 208 -43.55 -1.59 5.32
C ALA A 208 -44.41 -2.19 4.19
N SER A 209 -45.69 -1.84 4.13
CA SER A 209 -46.66 -2.32 3.12
C SER A 209 -47.75 -1.30 2.78
#